data_AF-A0A0C2S0H1-F1
#
_entry.id   AF-A0A0C2S0H1-F1
#
_cell.length_a   1.000
_cell.length_b   1.000
_cell.length_c   1.000
_cell.angle_alpha   90.00
_cell.angle_beta   90.00
_cell.angle_gamma   90.00
#
_symmetry.space_group_name_H-M   'P 1'
#
loop_
_entity.id
_entity.type
_entity.pdbx_description
1 polymer ?
#
loop_
_entity_poly.entity_id
_entity_poly.type
_entity_poly.pdbx_seq_one_letter_code
_entity_poly.pdbx_strand_id
1 'polypeptide(L)'
;MWNAGRDDALKKLMLYYIPFTIGLHTHLPELGTSLLLPPFATFAWNVIGYYLSQVLGSKTHNPRPSRQMLLCNEHCSTCASLQELLEQLYVPVQDFCPSRKTQEHFIDTIYELGDFISFTEVTGGRLRVVKHWDFLNSNRWESRLKQARDFLKSIGDDDFIEQLMGNRFKDLKVALEGKSRYNYTAYE
;
A
#
# COMPACT_ATOMS: atom_id res chain seq x y z
N MET A 1 20.47 -1.15 -2.71
CA MET A 1 20.26 -2.50 -2.10
C MET A 1 18.83 -3.06 -2.27
N TRP A 2 17.97 -2.50 -3.15
CA TRP A 2 16.57 -2.92 -3.33
C TRP A 2 16.25 -3.22 -4.81
N ASN A 3 16.93 -4.19 -5.42
CA ASN A 3 16.71 -4.58 -6.83
C ASN A 3 15.85 -5.86 -6.95
N ALA A 4 14.70 -5.87 -6.28
CA ALA A 4 13.67 -6.89 -6.52
C ALA A 4 12.36 -6.19 -6.92
N GLY A 5 11.49 -6.90 -7.65
CA GLY A 5 10.15 -6.39 -7.97
C GLY A 5 9.45 -5.88 -6.72
N ARG A 6 8.70 -4.77 -6.83
CA ARG A 6 8.09 -4.05 -5.69
C ARG A 6 7.32 -4.95 -4.71
N ASP A 7 6.68 -6.02 -5.19
CA ASP A 7 5.93 -6.95 -4.33
C ASP A 7 6.83 -7.89 -3.53
N ASP A 8 7.98 -8.29 -4.07
CA ASP A 8 9.00 -9.03 -3.34
C ASP A 8 9.65 -8.15 -2.27
N ALA A 9 9.84 -6.87 -2.56
CA ALA A 9 10.39 -5.91 -1.61
C ALA A 9 9.46 -5.65 -0.41
N LEU A 10 8.15 -5.47 -0.62
CA LEU A 10 7.19 -5.32 0.49
C LEU A 10 7.06 -6.61 1.31
N LYS A 11 7.05 -7.78 0.67
CA LYS A 11 7.06 -9.07 1.37
C LYS A 11 8.30 -9.23 2.24
N LYS A 12 9.49 -8.93 1.70
CA LYS A 12 10.74 -8.97 2.47
C LYS A 12 10.75 -7.99 3.63
N LEU A 13 10.22 -6.79 3.40
CA LEU A 13 10.05 -5.76 4.44
C LEU A 13 9.21 -6.28 5.61
N MET A 14 8.04 -6.84 5.31
CA MET A 14 7.12 -7.34 6.33
C MET A 14 7.64 -8.60 7.05
N LEU A 15 8.27 -9.53 6.33
CA LEU A 15 8.68 -10.82 6.90
C LEU A 15 10.02 -10.79 7.62
N TYR A 16 10.95 -9.92 7.21
CA TYR A 16 12.32 -9.93 7.73
C TYR A 16 12.70 -8.60 8.38
N TYR A 17 12.59 -7.49 7.65
CA TYR A 17 13.18 -6.23 8.10
C TYR A 17 12.41 -5.57 9.26
N ILE A 18 11.07 -5.62 9.23
CA ILE A 18 10.25 -5.09 10.33
C ILE A 18 10.48 -5.91 11.61
N PRO A 19 10.32 -7.24 11.63
CA PRO A 19 10.60 -8.05 12.83
C PRO A 19 12.03 -7.85 13.34
N PHE A 20 13.00 -7.76 12.44
CA PHE A 20 14.39 -7.52 12.81
C PHE A 20 14.58 -6.14 13.45
N THR A 21 13.96 -5.08 12.92
CA THR A 21 14.02 -3.73 13.51
C THR A 21 13.42 -3.70 14.92
N ILE A 22 12.29 -4.39 15.12
CA ILE A 22 11.65 -4.53 16.43
C ILE A 22 12.59 -5.29 17.39
N GLY A 23 13.16 -6.42 16.95
CA GLY A 23 14.12 -7.18 17.74
C GLY A 23 15.37 -6.38 18.13
N LEU A 24 15.90 -5.56 17.21
CA LEU A 24 17.00 -4.65 17.49
C LEU A 24 16.62 -3.65 18.58
N HIS A 25 15.44 -3.04 18.50
CA HIS A 25 14.99 -2.10 19.54
C HIS A 25 14.97 -2.76 20.93
N THR A 26 14.56 -4.04 21.01
CA THR A 26 14.53 -4.79 22.27
C THR A 26 15.91 -5.18 22.80
N HIS A 27 16.83 -5.61 21.94
CA HIS A 27 18.12 -6.20 22.38
C HIS A 27 19.29 -5.21 22.46
N LEU A 28 19.27 -4.11 21.68
CA LEU A 28 20.35 -3.12 21.71
C LEU A 28 20.60 -2.51 23.10
N PRO A 29 19.58 -2.24 23.94
CA PRO A 29 19.79 -1.77 25.31
C PRO A 29 20.61 -2.73 26.17
N GLU A 30 20.46 -4.06 25.97
CA GLU A 30 21.23 -5.09 26.69
C GLU A 30 22.73 -5.03 26.37
N LEU A 31 23.06 -4.48 25.20
CA LEU A 31 24.43 -4.27 24.72
C LEU A 31 24.95 -2.86 25.01
N GLY A 32 24.20 -2.05 25.79
CA GLY A 32 24.57 -0.68 26.13
C GLY A 32 24.49 0.31 24.95
N THR A 33 23.67 0.01 23.95
CA THR A 33 23.46 0.86 22.78
C THR A 33 21.97 1.09 22.50
N SER A 34 21.63 1.81 21.44
CA SER A 34 20.26 2.20 21.11
C SER A 34 20.03 2.21 19.60
N LEU A 35 18.78 1.94 19.20
CA LEU A 35 18.34 2.09 17.82
C LEU A 35 18.44 3.55 17.34
N LEU A 36 18.52 4.52 18.26
CA LEU A 36 18.70 5.95 17.94
C LEU A 36 20.12 6.29 17.50
N LEU A 37 21.08 5.38 17.64
CA LEU A 37 22.49 5.60 17.31
C LEU A 37 22.86 4.97 15.96
N PRO A 38 23.79 5.56 15.20
CA PRO A 38 24.38 4.91 14.03
C PRO A 38 25.07 3.58 14.38
N PRO A 39 25.01 2.56 13.51
CA PRO A 39 24.33 2.56 12.20
C PRO A 39 22.83 2.19 12.25
N PHE A 40 22.32 1.85 13.44
CA PHE A 40 20.98 1.31 13.61
C PHE A 40 19.87 2.32 13.29
N ALA A 41 20.10 3.60 13.61
CA ALA A 41 19.15 4.67 13.29
C ALA A 41 18.88 4.77 11.80
N THR A 42 19.93 4.79 10.97
CA THR A 42 19.81 4.84 9.51
C THR A 42 19.08 3.62 8.97
N PHE A 43 19.40 2.44 9.49
CA PHE A 43 18.73 1.20 9.11
C PHE A 43 17.23 1.23 9.46
N ALA A 44 16.89 1.51 10.72
CA ALA A 44 15.50 1.55 11.18
C ALA A 44 14.70 2.62 10.43
N TRP A 45 15.31 3.78 10.19
CA TRP A 45 14.71 4.85 9.41
C TRP A 45 14.41 4.42 7.96
N ASN A 46 15.33 3.70 7.31
CA ASN A 46 15.10 3.15 5.97
C ASN A 46 13.94 2.14 5.96
N VAL A 47 13.85 1.27 6.96
CA VAL A 47 12.74 0.31 7.10
C VAL A 47 11.40 1.03 7.31
N ILE A 48 11.35 1.96 8.26
CA ILE A 48 10.14 2.75 8.56
C ILE A 48 9.72 3.55 7.33
N GLY A 49 10.65 4.31 6.75
CA GLY A 49 10.37 5.19 5.63
C GLY A 49 9.88 4.42 4.40
N TYR A 50 10.52 3.30 4.08
CA TYR A 50 10.08 2.45 2.99
C TYR A 50 8.68 1.89 3.25
N TYR A 51 8.42 1.31 4.43
CA TYR A 51 7.10 0.78 4.78
C TYR A 51 6.01 1.84 4.65
N LEU A 52 6.23 3.01 5.26
CA LEU A 52 5.25 4.09 5.25
C LEU A 52 5.01 4.64 3.84
N SER A 53 6.02 4.66 2.97
CA SER A 53 5.80 5.03 1.55
C SER A 53 4.88 4.05 0.80
N GLN A 54 4.82 2.79 1.23
CA GLN A 54 3.96 1.76 0.66
C GLN A 54 2.57 1.70 1.30
N VAL A 55 2.38 2.28 2.48
CA VAL A 55 1.10 2.23 3.21
C VAL A 55 0.40 3.59 3.22
N LEU A 56 1.13 4.66 3.51
CA LEU A 56 0.62 6.02 3.59
C LEU A 56 0.56 6.68 2.21
N GLY A 57 -0.65 6.97 1.76
CA GLY A 57 -0.92 7.88 0.65
C GLY A 57 -1.76 9.06 1.13
N SER A 58 -2.57 9.62 0.25
CA SER A 58 -3.59 10.57 0.69
C SER A 58 -4.88 9.86 1.08
N LYS A 59 -5.82 10.61 1.64
CA LYS A 59 -7.20 10.14 1.88
C LYS A 59 -7.90 9.68 0.60
N THR A 60 -7.53 10.28 -0.53
CA THR A 60 -8.14 10.04 -1.84
C THR A 60 -7.35 9.09 -2.72
N HIS A 61 -6.11 8.77 -2.34
CA HIS A 61 -5.20 8.00 -3.19
C HIS A 61 -4.42 6.94 -2.41
N ASN A 62 -4.48 5.71 -2.94
CA ASN A 62 -3.74 4.57 -2.42
C ASN A 62 -2.33 4.50 -3.04
N PRO A 63 -1.25 4.54 -2.23
CA PRO A 63 0.10 4.49 -2.76
C PRO A 63 0.49 3.09 -3.25
N ARG A 64 -0.28 2.04 -2.92
CA ARG A 64 -0.10 0.71 -3.47
C ARG A 64 -0.73 0.71 -4.85
N PRO A 65 0.06 0.80 -5.94
CA PRO A 65 -0.53 0.60 -7.23
C PRO A 65 -0.96 -0.87 -7.31
N SER A 66 -2.19 -1.10 -7.73
CA SER A 66 -2.72 -2.36 -8.26
C SER A 66 -2.01 -2.76 -9.58
N ARG A 67 -0.72 -2.44 -9.74
CA ARG A 67 0.01 -2.39 -11.02
C ARG A 67 0.18 -3.74 -11.72
N GLN A 68 -0.13 -4.84 -11.04
CA GLN A 68 -0.15 -6.17 -11.65
C GLN A 68 -1.53 -6.62 -12.13
N MET A 69 -2.58 -5.82 -11.91
CA MET A 69 -3.95 -6.30 -12.08
C MET A 69 -4.49 -6.22 -13.50
N LEU A 70 -3.91 -5.42 -14.38
CA LEU A 70 -4.49 -5.20 -15.70
C LEU A 70 -3.38 -5.22 -16.76
N LEU A 71 -3.02 -6.42 -17.22
CA LEU A 71 -2.25 -6.62 -18.45
C LEU A 71 -3.16 -6.43 -19.67
N CYS A 72 -3.89 -5.33 -19.70
CA CYS A 72 -4.70 -4.95 -20.85
C CYS A 72 -3.85 -4.10 -21.78
N ASN A 73 -3.78 -4.50 -23.06
CA ASN A 73 -3.12 -3.71 -24.10
C ASN A 73 -3.76 -2.31 -24.18
N GLU A 74 -2.95 -1.29 -24.45
CA GLU A 74 -3.15 0.14 -24.09
C GLU A 74 -4.38 0.88 -24.67
N HIS A 75 -5.37 0.20 -25.27
CA HIS A 75 -6.49 0.83 -25.98
C HIS A 75 -7.88 0.34 -25.58
N CYS A 76 -8.03 -0.47 -24.52
CA CYS A 76 -9.35 -0.87 -24.03
C CYS A 76 -9.90 0.15 -23.02
N SER A 77 -10.85 0.97 -23.45
CA SER A 77 -11.52 1.95 -22.58
C SER A 77 -12.26 1.29 -21.41
N THR A 78 -12.83 0.09 -21.61
CA THR A 78 -13.53 -0.63 -20.53
C THR A 78 -12.57 -1.09 -19.43
N CYS A 79 -11.37 -1.57 -19.78
CA CYS A 79 -10.35 -1.93 -18.81
C CYS A 79 -9.76 -0.70 -18.10
N ALA A 80 -9.63 0.44 -18.81
CA ALA A 80 -9.26 1.70 -18.17
C ALA A 80 -10.28 2.14 -17.12
N SER A 81 -11.58 2.05 -17.43
CA SER A 81 -12.63 2.32 -16.44
C SER A 81 -12.64 1.32 -15.27
N LEU A 82 -12.27 0.05 -15.51
CA LEU A 82 -12.13 -0.93 -14.44
C LEU A 82 -10.93 -0.61 -13.55
N GLN A 83 -9.82 -0.15 -14.14
CA GLN A 83 -8.68 0.33 -13.38
C GLN A 83 -9.07 1.52 -12.49
N GLU A 84 -9.80 2.48 -13.05
CA GLU A 84 -10.29 3.63 -12.31
C GLU A 84 -11.19 3.19 -11.14
N LEU A 85 -12.12 2.25 -11.38
CA LEU A 85 -12.91 1.66 -10.32
C LEU A 85 -12.01 1.12 -9.22
N LEU A 86 -11.01 0.28 -9.53
CA LEU A 86 -10.11 -0.31 -8.54
C LEU A 86 -9.37 0.75 -7.71
N GLU A 87 -8.97 1.86 -8.34
CA GLU A 87 -8.28 2.98 -7.68
C GLU A 87 -9.21 3.82 -6.77
N GLN A 88 -10.52 3.87 -7.06
CA GLN A 88 -11.50 4.58 -6.25
C GLN A 88 -11.78 3.90 -4.91
N LEU A 89 -11.30 4.48 -3.81
CA LEU A 89 -11.32 3.89 -2.46
C LEU A 89 -12.72 3.69 -1.85
N TYR A 90 -13.70 4.46 -2.30
CA TYR A 90 -15.03 4.52 -1.69
C TYR A 90 -16.15 4.14 -2.66
N VAL A 91 -15.81 3.66 -3.87
CA VAL A 91 -16.77 3.17 -4.85
C VAL A 91 -16.72 1.63 -4.84
N PRO A 92 -17.73 0.96 -4.26
CA PRO A 92 -17.72 -0.49 -4.08
C PRO A 92 -18.22 -1.25 -5.32
N VAL A 93 -18.99 -0.60 -6.19
CA VAL A 93 -19.68 -1.24 -7.31
C VAL A 93 -19.75 -0.30 -8.50
N GLN A 94 -19.63 -0.85 -9.70
CA GLN A 94 -19.87 -0.14 -10.95
C GLN A 94 -20.35 -1.11 -12.03
N ASP A 95 -21.25 -0.62 -12.88
CA ASP A 95 -21.74 -1.38 -14.04
C ASP A 95 -20.89 -1.04 -15.27
N PHE A 96 -20.49 -2.07 -16.00
CA PHE A 96 -19.70 -1.99 -17.22
C PHE A 96 -20.53 -2.48 -18.41
N CYS A 97 -20.37 -1.81 -19.55
CA CYS A 97 -21.01 -2.19 -20.79
C CYS A 97 -19.92 -2.39 -21.86
N PRO A 98 -19.15 -3.49 -21.82
CA PRO A 98 -18.15 -3.76 -22.84
C PRO A 98 -18.83 -3.88 -24.22
N SER A 99 -18.12 -3.47 -25.26
CA SER A 99 -18.58 -3.71 -26.62
C SER A 99 -18.53 -5.21 -26.93
N ARG A 100 -19.29 -5.69 -27.92
CA ARG A 100 -19.19 -7.10 -28.37
C ARG A 100 -17.75 -7.52 -28.71
N LYS A 101 -16.92 -6.60 -29.21
CA LYS A 101 -15.52 -6.86 -29.56
C LYS A 101 -14.59 -6.97 -28.34
N THR A 102 -14.99 -6.41 -27.19
CA THR A 102 -14.17 -6.35 -25.98
C THR A 102 -14.76 -7.16 -24.83
N GLN A 103 -15.92 -7.79 -25.02
CA GLN A 103 -16.65 -8.51 -23.97
C GLN A 103 -15.87 -9.71 -23.44
N GLU A 104 -15.37 -10.58 -24.33
CA GLU A 104 -14.57 -11.76 -23.94
C GLU A 104 -13.31 -11.33 -23.18
N HIS A 105 -12.52 -10.43 -23.76
CA HIS A 105 -11.34 -9.86 -23.12
C HIS A 105 -11.64 -9.24 -21.75
N PHE A 106 -12.73 -8.49 -21.62
CA PHE A 106 -13.12 -7.86 -20.36
C PHE A 106 -13.51 -8.91 -19.32
N ILE A 107 -14.19 -9.99 -19.74
CA ILE A 107 -14.55 -11.13 -18.89
C ILE A 107 -13.28 -11.87 -18.41
N ASP A 108 -12.32 -12.13 -19.28
CA ASP A 108 -11.04 -12.74 -18.89
C ASP A 108 -10.31 -11.87 -17.86
N THR A 109 -10.31 -10.56 -18.11
CA THR A 109 -9.68 -9.58 -17.22
C THR A 109 -10.31 -9.58 -15.81
N ILE A 110 -11.65 -9.61 -15.70
CA ILE A 110 -12.32 -9.65 -14.39
C ILE A 110 -12.16 -11.01 -13.70
N TYR A 111 -11.99 -12.11 -14.45
CA TYR A 111 -11.68 -13.42 -13.87
C TYR A 111 -10.29 -13.45 -13.23
N GLU A 112 -9.28 -12.83 -13.85
CA GLU A 112 -7.94 -12.67 -13.27
C GLU A 112 -7.96 -11.87 -11.95
N LEU A 113 -9.00 -11.08 -11.74
CA LEU A 113 -9.19 -10.25 -10.55
C LEU A 113 -10.12 -10.85 -9.51
N GLY A 114 -10.45 -12.14 -9.64
CA GLY A 114 -11.40 -12.85 -8.77
C GLY A 114 -11.10 -12.77 -7.27
N ASP A 115 -9.85 -12.54 -6.87
CA ASP A 115 -9.49 -12.34 -5.45
C ASP A 115 -9.98 -11.00 -4.87
N PHE A 116 -10.26 -10.03 -5.73
CA PHE A 116 -10.47 -8.62 -5.36
C PHE A 116 -11.86 -8.11 -5.74
N ILE A 117 -12.44 -8.70 -6.77
CA ILE A 117 -13.77 -8.35 -7.28
C ILE A 117 -14.58 -9.61 -7.55
N SER A 118 -15.89 -9.43 -7.53
CA SER A 118 -16.88 -10.36 -8.06
C SER A 118 -17.66 -9.66 -9.17
N PHE A 119 -18.26 -10.42 -10.07
CA PHE A 119 -19.13 -9.83 -11.09
C PHE A 119 -20.37 -10.68 -11.35
N THR A 120 -21.42 -10.01 -11.82
CA THR A 120 -22.67 -10.64 -12.25
C THR A 120 -23.18 -9.97 -13.52
N GLU A 121 -23.72 -10.75 -14.45
CA GLU A 121 -24.47 -10.18 -15.58
C GLU A 121 -25.82 -9.64 -15.09
N VAL A 122 -26.17 -8.42 -15.50
CA VAL A 122 -27.43 -7.77 -15.12
C VAL A 122 -28.46 -7.92 -16.24
N THR A 123 -28.50 -6.98 -17.19
CA THR A 123 -29.38 -7.01 -18.35
C THR A 123 -28.71 -6.37 -19.55
N GLY A 124 -28.97 -6.90 -20.75
CA GLY A 124 -28.47 -6.34 -22.01
C GLY A 124 -26.95 -6.36 -22.17
N GLY A 125 -26.27 -7.39 -21.64
CA GLY A 125 -24.80 -7.52 -21.71
C GLY A 125 -24.04 -6.59 -20.76
N ARG A 126 -24.72 -5.97 -19.79
CA ARG A 126 -24.07 -5.20 -18.72
C ARG A 126 -23.55 -6.13 -17.63
N LEU A 127 -22.31 -5.87 -17.21
CA LEU A 127 -21.64 -6.59 -16.14
C LEU A 127 -21.52 -5.68 -14.92
N ARG A 128 -22.14 -6.07 -13.82
CA ARG A 128 -21.96 -5.41 -12.53
C ARG A 128 -20.72 -5.97 -11.86
N VAL A 129 -19.72 -5.12 -11.63
CA VAL A 129 -18.48 -5.47 -10.93
C VAL A 129 -18.54 -4.91 -9.52
N VAL A 130 -18.30 -5.76 -8.52
CA VAL A 130 -18.37 -5.44 -7.10
C VAL A 130 -17.02 -5.76 -6.46
N LYS A 131 -16.44 -4.81 -5.75
CA LYS A 131 -15.23 -5.03 -4.95
C LYS A 131 -15.55 -5.89 -3.74
N HIS A 132 -14.66 -6.84 -3.44
CA HIS A 132 -14.70 -7.55 -2.19
C HIS A 132 -14.54 -6.59 -1.01
N TRP A 133 -15.29 -6.84 0.05
CA TRP A 133 -15.29 -5.96 1.22
C TRP A 133 -13.90 -5.86 1.86
N ASP A 134 -13.16 -6.98 1.91
CA ASP A 134 -11.79 -7.01 2.43
C ASP A 134 -10.83 -6.18 1.57
N PHE A 135 -10.95 -6.25 0.25
CA PHE A 135 -10.19 -5.42 -0.67
C PHE A 135 -10.53 -3.94 -0.48
N LEU A 136 -11.81 -3.59 -0.42
CA LEU A 136 -12.24 -2.21 -0.19
C LEU A 136 -11.71 -1.67 1.14
N ASN A 137 -11.92 -2.43 2.22
CA ASN A 137 -11.58 -2.02 3.57
C ASN A 137 -10.06 -1.91 3.78
N SER A 138 -9.27 -2.86 3.27
CA SER A 138 -7.81 -2.83 3.40
C SER A 138 -7.15 -1.67 2.66
N ASN A 139 -7.78 -1.18 1.58
CA ASN A 139 -7.26 -0.06 0.79
C ASN A 139 -7.75 1.31 1.26
N ARG A 140 -8.79 1.39 2.09
CA ARG A 140 -9.25 2.64 2.70
C ARG A 140 -8.16 3.32 3.51
N TRP A 141 -8.22 4.65 3.54
CA TRP A 141 -7.25 5.46 4.26
C TRP A 141 -7.22 5.12 5.75
N GLU A 142 -8.39 4.94 6.36
CA GLU A 142 -8.53 4.68 7.80
C GLU A 142 -7.82 3.37 8.19
N SER A 143 -7.99 2.32 7.39
CA SER A 143 -7.34 1.02 7.60
C SER A 143 -5.83 1.09 7.39
N ARG A 144 -5.37 1.84 6.38
CA ARG A 144 -3.94 2.06 6.12
C ARG A 144 -3.30 2.90 7.23
N LEU A 145 -3.98 3.94 7.72
CA LEU A 145 -3.54 4.76 8.84
C LEU A 145 -3.45 3.92 10.12
N LYS A 146 -4.43 3.06 10.38
CA LYS A 146 -4.38 2.12 11.50
C LYS A 146 -3.16 1.21 11.40
N GLN A 147 -2.93 0.57 10.25
CA GLN A 147 -1.74 -0.27 10.00
C GLN A 147 -0.43 0.48 10.22
N ALA A 148 -0.35 1.74 9.76
CA ALA A 148 0.84 2.57 9.94
C ALA A 148 1.09 2.93 11.41
N ARG A 149 0.02 3.29 12.15
CA ARG A 149 0.11 3.61 13.58
C ARG A 149 0.46 2.38 14.41
N ASP A 150 -0.16 1.24 14.14
CA ASP A 150 0.13 -0.02 14.82
C ASP A 150 1.61 -0.42 14.60
N PHE A 151 2.11 -0.25 13.38
CA PHE A 151 3.53 -0.47 13.07
C PHE A 151 4.46 0.49 13.83
N LEU A 152 4.21 1.80 13.80
CA LEU A 152 5.04 2.77 14.51
C LEU A 152 5.07 2.49 16.02
N LYS A 153 3.92 2.16 16.61
CA LYS A 153 3.81 1.76 18.03
C LYS A 153 4.57 0.48 18.38
N SER A 154 4.72 -0.45 17.43
CA SER A 154 5.52 -1.66 17.65
C SER A 154 7.02 -1.38 17.72
N ILE A 155 7.46 -0.22 17.20
CA ILE A 155 8.85 0.22 17.26
C ILE A 155 9.09 1.04 18.53
N GLY A 156 8.21 1.99 18.86
CA GLY A 156 8.35 2.83 20.05
C GLY A 156 7.16 3.77 20.23
N ASP A 157 7.21 4.57 21.30
CA ASP A 157 6.24 5.66 21.50
C ASP A 157 6.49 6.84 20.55
N ASP A 158 5.59 7.83 20.56
CA ASP A 158 5.66 8.96 19.64
C ASP A 158 6.94 9.79 19.85
N ASP A 159 7.44 9.90 21.09
CA ASP A 159 8.67 10.63 21.43
C ASP A 159 9.91 9.92 20.88
N PHE A 160 9.94 8.59 20.96
CA PHE A 160 11.00 7.77 20.37
C PHE A 160 10.99 7.86 18.85
N ILE A 161 9.81 7.78 18.22
CA ILE A 161 9.68 7.91 16.76
C ILE A 161 10.09 9.32 16.32
N GLU A 162 9.74 10.36 17.06
CA GLU A 162 10.18 11.73 16.78
C GLU A 162 11.71 11.84 16.79
N GLN A 163 12.36 11.29 17.81
CA GLN A 163 13.83 11.27 17.91
C GLN A 163 14.47 10.46 16.78
N LEU A 164 13.94 9.28 16.48
CA LEU A 164 14.46 8.39 15.44
C LEU A 164 14.33 9.00 14.02
N MET A 165 13.21 9.65 13.74
CA MET A 165 12.92 10.23 12.43
C MET A 165 13.57 11.60 12.23
N GLY A 166 13.88 12.31 13.32
CA GLY A 166 14.50 13.63 13.31
C GLY A 166 13.74 14.64 12.43
N ASN A 167 14.43 15.27 11.49
CA ASN A 167 13.85 16.27 10.59
C ASN A 167 12.71 15.73 9.70
N ARG A 168 12.64 14.41 9.45
CA ARG A 168 11.59 13.77 8.65
C ARG A 168 10.29 13.56 9.42
N PHE A 169 10.30 13.75 10.74
CA PHE A 169 9.09 13.56 11.54
C PHE A 169 7.97 14.53 11.12
N LYS A 170 8.32 15.72 10.64
CA LYS A 170 7.35 16.67 10.08
C LYS A 170 6.65 16.10 8.84
N ASP A 171 7.40 15.52 7.91
CA ASP A 171 6.85 14.89 6.70
C ASP A 171 5.97 13.68 7.07
N LEU A 172 6.37 12.93 8.10
CA LEU A 172 5.59 11.84 8.66
C LEU A 172 4.24 12.33 9.21
N LYS A 173 4.20 13.41 9.99
CA LYS A 173 2.95 13.98 10.51
C LYS A 173 1.99 14.37 9.37
N VAL A 174 2.51 15.06 8.34
CA VAL A 174 1.70 15.44 7.16
C VAL A 174 1.14 14.22 6.45
N ALA A 175 1.95 13.16 6.30
CA ALA A 175 1.50 11.91 5.71
C ALA A 175 0.44 11.22 6.58
N LEU A 176 0.60 11.15 7.91
CA LEU A 176 -0.36 10.56 8.85
C LEU A 176 -1.71 11.31 8.92
N GLU A 177 -1.74 12.58 8.52
CA GLU A 177 -2.97 13.35 8.33
C GLU A 177 -3.68 13.03 7.01
N GLY A 178 -3.03 12.29 6.11
CA GLY A 178 -3.52 11.93 4.78
C GLY A 178 -3.48 13.08 3.78
N LYS A 179 -2.67 14.11 4.05
CA LYS A 179 -2.52 15.30 3.19
C LYS A 179 -1.58 15.05 2.00
N SER A 180 -0.58 14.20 2.17
CA SER A 180 0.36 13.83 1.11
C SER A 180 0.77 12.37 1.25
N ARG A 181 1.39 11.83 0.18
CA ARG A 181 2.13 10.57 0.30
C ARG A 181 3.37 10.80 1.16
N TYR A 182 3.83 9.75 1.83
CA TYR A 182 5.12 9.79 2.52
C TYR A 182 6.25 9.62 1.48
N ASN A 183 7.03 10.67 1.26
CA ASN A 183 8.13 10.64 0.29
C ASN A 183 9.38 10.04 0.94
N TYR A 184 9.75 8.83 0.52
CA TYR A 184 10.92 8.13 0.99
C TYR A 184 12.02 8.10 -0.08
N THR A 185 13.20 8.56 0.30
CA THR A 185 14.44 8.43 -0.45
C THR A 185 15.44 7.69 0.43
N ALA A 186 15.92 6.53 0.00
CA ALA A 186 16.91 5.76 0.76
C ALA A 186 18.21 6.55 0.94
N TYR A 187 18.83 6.46 2.12
CA TYR A 187 20.18 6.98 2.31
C TYR A 187 21.20 5.88 2.03
N GLU A 188 22.29 6.29 1.38
CA GLU A 188 23.50 5.50 1.16
C GLU A 188 24.37 5.46 2.41
#